data_AF-A0A1M6CDA8-F1
#
_entry.id   AF-A0A1M6CDA8-F1
#
_cell.length_a   1.000
_cell.length_b   1.000
_cell.length_c   1.000
_cell.angle_alpha   90.00
_cell.angle_beta   90.00
_cell.angle_gamma   90.00
#
_symmetry.space_group_name_H-M   'P 1'
#
loop_
_entity.id
_entity.type
_entity.pdbx_description
1 polymer ?
#
loop_
_entity_poly.entity_id
_entity_poly.type
_entity_poly.pdbx_seq_one_letter_code
_entity_poly.pdbx_strand_id
1 'polypeptide(L)'
;MACFAITHETHRSRFSFAAHACLSYLEDYPFLKLTADFLHWCCVAEPLLENQLTAVEKAIEHTYHIHARVGSAQSPQVIDPRDGNYKNELDRFNEWWRLMIKNALENKRSFITITPEYGPHPCTLYKTNTQIPMGDQWEINQFIQKEIVENYKNLYKTLNT
;
A
#
# COMPACT_ATOMS: atom_id res chain seq x y z
N MET A 1 14.58 -3.08 28.49
CA MET A 1 15.14 -2.74 27.17
C MET A 1 13.96 -2.64 26.21
N ALA A 2 13.61 -1.44 25.74
CA ALA A 2 12.50 -1.28 24.81
C ALA A 2 12.93 -1.81 23.43
N CYS A 3 12.21 -2.80 22.91
CA CYS A 3 12.45 -3.35 21.58
C CYS A 3 11.50 -2.65 20.61
N PHE A 4 12.03 -1.81 19.73
CA PHE A 4 11.25 -1.14 18.69
C PHE A 4 11.25 -2.00 17.43
N ALA A 5 10.10 -2.11 16.76
CA ALA A 5 10.03 -2.78 15.47
C ALA A 5 10.65 -1.88 14.39
N ILE A 6 11.58 -2.43 13.61
CA ILE A 6 12.14 -1.80 12.42
C ILE A 6 11.46 -2.42 11.21
N THR A 7 10.92 -1.57 10.34
CA THR A 7 10.33 -1.97 9.06
C THR A 7 11.05 -1.23 7.93
N HIS A 8 11.23 -1.90 6.79
CA HIS A 8 11.84 -1.34 5.60
C HIS A 8 10.77 -1.07 4.55
N GLU A 9 10.71 0.15 4.05
CA GLU A 9 9.75 0.51 3.01
C GLU A 9 10.08 -0.16 1.67
N THR A 10 9.05 -0.65 0.98
CA THR A 10 9.15 -1.02 -0.42
C THR A 10 9.20 0.25 -1.27
N HIS A 11 10.40 0.74 -1.59
CA HIS A 11 10.60 2.01 -2.29
C HIS A 11 11.50 1.81 -3.51
N ARG A 12 11.12 2.41 -4.65
CA ARG A 12 11.80 2.31 -5.95
C ARG A 12 13.26 2.85 -6.01
N SER A 13 13.81 3.26 -4.88
CA SER A 13 15.16 3.83 -4.73
C SER A 13 15.92 3.18 -3.57
N ARG A 14 15.52 1.97 -3.17
CA ARG A 14 16.09 1.15 -2.11
C ARG A 14 16.32 -0.27 -2.64
N PHE A 15 16.88 -1.16 -1.81
CA PHE A 15 17.12 -2.56 -2.22
C PHE A 15 15.82 -3.26 -2.66
N SER A 16 14.69 -2.86 -2.06
CA SER A 16 13.34 -3.33 -2.31
C SER A 16 12.67 -2.66 -3.52
N PHE A 17 13.43 -2.23 -4.55
CA PHE A 17 12.89 -1.37 -5.62
C PHE A 17 11.84 -2.05 -6.53
N ALA A 18 11.86 -3.38 -6.66
CA ALA A 18 10.91 -4.16 -7.47
C ALA A 18 10.49 -5.42 -6.72
N ALA A 19 9.27 -5.91 -6.98
CA ALA A 19 8.72 -7.07 -6.27
C ALA A 19 9.62 -8.33 -6.42
N HIS A 20 9.95 -8.70 -7.66
CA HIS A 20 10.84 -9.83 -7.94
C HIS A 20 12.24 -9.68 -7.34
N ALA A 21 12.78 -8.45 -7.28
CA ALA A 21 14.07 -8.20 -6.65
C ALA A 21 13.98 -8.36 -5.12
N CYS A 22 12.89 -7.88 -4.50
CA CYS A 22 12.69 -7.97 -3.06
C CYS A 22 12.43 -9.40 -2.57
N LEU A 23 11.85 -10.27 -3.40
CA LEU A 23 11.48 -11.66 -3.04
C LEU A 23 12.65 -12.43 -2.42
N SER A 24 13.82 -12.43 -3.07
CA SER A 24 15.01 -13.14 -2.57
C SER A 24 15.41 -12.70 -1.15
N TYR A 25 15.36 -11.40 -0.85
CA TYR A 25 15.63 -10.89 0.49
C TYR A 25 14.61 -11.37 1.52
N LEU A 26 13.33 -11.50 1.16
CA LEU A 26 12.31 -11.98 2.10
C LEU A 26 12.45 -13.47 2.37
N GLU A 27 12.91 -14.25 1.40
CA GLU A 27 13.22 -15.68 1.55
C GLU A 27 14.48 -15.89 2.41
N ASP A 28 15.54 -15.13 2.15
CA ASP A 28 16.83 -15.24 2.86
C ASP A 28 16.77 -14.66 4.28
N TYR A 29 15.93 -13.65 4.51
CA TYR A 29 15.80 -12.96 5.80
C TYR A 29 14.36 -13.04 6.35
N PRO A 30 13.94 -14.18 6.93
CA PRO A 30 12.59 -14.35 7.49
C PRO A 30 12.17 -13.33 8.57
N PHE A 31 13.14 -12.68 9.22
CA PHE A 31 12.90 -11.65 10.22
C PHE A 31 12.67 -10.25 9.64
N LEU A 32 12.94 -10.05 8.34
CA LEU A 32 12.80 -8.76 7.67
C LEU A 32 11.33 -8.35 7.64
N LYS A 33 11.03 -7.15 8.11
CA LYS A 33 9.67 -6.61 8.16
C LYS A 33 9.54 -5.46 7.18
N LEU A 34 8.41 -5.40 6.49
CA LEU A 34 8.14 -4.37 5.48
C LEU A 34 7.19 -3.30 6.00
N THR A 35 7.48 -2.07 5.62
CA THR A 35 6.46 -1.06 5.38
C THR A 35 6.03 -1.24 3.93
N ALA A 36 4.86 -1.83 3.72
CA ALA A 36 4.38 -2.11 2.38
C ALA A 36 3.82 -0.83 1.75
N ASP A 37 4.49 -0.42 0.68
CA ASP A 37 4.04 0.58 -0.27
C ASP A 37 4.17 0.05 -1.71
N PHE A 38 3.14 -0.67 -2.18
CA PHE A 38 3.22 -1.40 -3.45
C PHE A 38 3.13 -0.50 -4.70
N LEU A 39 2.73 0.77 -4.56
CA LEU A 39 2.73 1.71 -5.70
C LEU A 39 4.14 1.90 -6.29
N HIS A 40 5.18 1.79 -5.46
CA HIS A 40 6.55 1.88 -5.93
C HIS A 40 6.90 0.78 -6.90
N TRP A 41 6.38 -0.43 -6.66
CA TRP A 41 6.56 -1.57 -7.55
C TRP A 41 5.71 -1.44 -8.81
N CYS A 42 4.47 -0.93 -8.71
CA CYS A 42 3.65 -0.65 -9.89
C CYS A 42 4.38 0.29 -10.87
N CYS A 43 4.97 1.38 -10.35
CA CYS A 43 5.74 2.33 -11.18
C CYS A 43 6.97 1.72 -11.85
N VAL A 44 7.59 0.70 -11.25
CA VAL A 44 8.78 0.04 -11.81
C VAL A 44 8.41 -1.05 -12.80
N ALA A 45 7.31 -1.76 -12.54
CA ALA A 45 6.90 -2.88 -13.35
C ALA A 45 6.07 -2.44 -14.57
N GLU A 46 5.30 -1.36 -14.44
CA GLU A 46 4.28 -0.84 -15.37
C GLU A 46 2.91 -1.57 -15.44
N PRO A 47 2.65 -2.72 -14.78
CA PRO A 47 1.29 -3.17 -14.47
C PRO A 47 1.00 -3.12 -12.96
N LEU A 48 -0.22 -3.53 -12.57
CA LEU A 48 -0.63 -3.68 -11.17
C LEU A 48 -0.22 -5.05 -10.60
N LEU A 49 1.00 -5.48 -10.94
CA LEU A 49 1.71 -6.65 -10.41
C LEU A 49 1.01 -8.01 -10.62
N GLU A 50 0.08 -8.13 -11.56
CA GLU A 50 -0.66 -9.38 -11.82
C GLU A 50 0.22 -10.58 -12.18
N ASN A 51 1.40 -10.31 -12.73
CA ASN A 51 2.38 -11.32 -13.13
C ASN A 51 3.46 -11.59 -12.06
N GLN A 52 3.35 -10.98 -10.87
CA GLN A 52 4.34 -11.08 -9.78
C GLN A 52 3.72 -11.59 -8.47
N LEU A 53 2.66 -12.41 -8.57
CA LEU A 53 1.87 -12.89 -7.42
C LEU A 53 2.74 -13.48 -6.31
N THR A 54 3.68 -14.38 -6.62
CA THR A 54 4.55 -15.02 -5.62
C THR A 54 5.33 -13.98 -4.80
N ALA A 55 5.88 -12.95 -5.45
CA ALA A 55 6.62 -11.89 -4.77
C ALA A 55 5.69 -11.00 -3.92
N VAL A 56 4.50 -10.70 -4.43
CA VAL A 56 3.48 -9.89 -3.74
C VAL A 56 2.96 -10.62 -2.50
N GLU A 57 2.64 -11.91 -2.61
CA GLU A 57 2.19 -12.76 -1.51
C GLU A 57 3.27 -12.85 -0.41
N LYS A 58 4.54 -13.06 -0.80
CA LYS A 58 5.65 -13.05 0.15
C LYS A 58 5.80 -11.69 0.84
N ALA A 59 5.66 -10.59 0.12
CA ALA A 59 5.71 -9.27 0.70
C ALA A 59 4.57 -9.05 1.71
N ILE A 60 3.36 -9.51 1.40
CA ILE A 60 2.19 -9.45 2.29
C ILE A 60 2.44 -10.21 3.61
N GLU A 61 3.06 -11.38 3.57
CA GLU A 61 3.45 -12.15 4.76
C GLU A 61 4.36 -11.30 5.69
N HIS A 62 5.27 -10.54 5.07
CA HIS A 62 6.27 -9.72 5.74
C HIS A 62 5.82 -8.28 6.06
N THR A 63 4.60 -7.88 5.70
CA THR A 63 4.09 -6.52 5.96
C THR A 63 3.76 -6.31 7.43
N TYR A 64 4.40 -5.34 8.10
CA TYR A 64 4.10 -4.94 9.48
C TYR A 64 3.57 -3.50 9.59
N HIS A 65 3.78 -2.68 8.56
CA HIS A 65 3.20 -1.35 8.42
C HIS A 65 2.71 -1.17 6.98
N ILE A 66 1.63 -0.43 6.76
CA ILE A 66 1.08 -0.15 5.43
C ILE A 66 1.14 1.36 5.17
N HIS A 67 1.73 1.74 4.05
CA HIS A 67 1.48 3.05 3.45
C HIS A 67 0.31 2.90 2.48
N ALA A 68 -0.80 3.53 2.83
CA ALA A 68 -2.04 3.44 2.09
C ALA A 68 -2.16 4.64 1.15
N ARG A 69 -1.59 4.49 -0.04
CA ARG A 69 -1.75 5.39 -1.17
C ARG A 69 -2.12 4.57 -2.40
N VAL A 70 -3.03 5.08 -3.22
CA VAL A 70 -3.42 4.47 -4.50
C VAL A 70 -2.58 5.12 -5.59
N GLY A 71 -1.74 4.32 -6.23
CA GLY A 71 -1.02 4.71 -7.44
C GLY A 71 -1.66 4.07 -8.67
N SER A 72 -0.98 4.18 -9.81
CA SER A 72 -1.28 3.44 -11.03
C SER A 72 -0.03 2.75 -11.53
N ALA A 73 -0.15 2.07 -12.67
CA ALA A 73 0.97 1.57 -13.46
C ALA A 73 2.06 2.63 -13.75
N GLN A 74 1.66 3.90 -13.83
CA GLN A 74 2.50 4.98 -14.38
C GLN A 74 2.73 6.13 -13.40
N SER A 75 2.00 6.17 -12.27
CA SER A 75 2.12 7.23 -11.28
C SER A 75 2.12 6.67 -9.87
N PRO A 76 2.98 7.19 -8.97
CA PRO A 76 2.94 6.82 -7.56
C PRO A 76 1.65 7.28 -6.87
N GLN A 77 0.90 8.20 -7.47
CA GLN A 77 -0.34 8.73 -6.90
C GLN A 77 -1.31 9.07 -8.01
N VAL A 78 -2.52 8.51 -7.98
CA VAL A 78 -3.60 8.98 -8.85
C VAL A 78 -4.12 10.32 -8.34
N ILE A 79 -4.81 11.10 -9.18
CA ILE A 79 -5.26 12.44 -8.79
C ILE A 79 -6.24 12.37 -7.62
N ASP A 80 -7.22 11.47 -7.72
CA ASP A 80 -8.22 11.23 -6.70
C ASP A 80 -8.79 9.81 -6.85
N PRO A 81 -8.56 8.88 -5.91
CA PRO A 81 -9.02 7.50 -6.04
C PRO A 81 -10.54 7.35 -5.96
N ARG A 82 -11.28 8.41 -5.60
CA ARG A 82 -12.76 8.42 -5.61
C ARG A 82 -13.34 8.54 -7.03
N ASP A 83 -12.52 8.95 -8.00
CA ASP A 83 -12.92 9.04 -9.40
C ASP A 83 -13.02 7.63 -10.01
N GLY A 84 -14.14 7.34 -10.68
CA GLY A 84 -14.40 6.05 -11.31
C GLY A 84 -13.37 5.65 -12.38
N ASN A 85 -12.61 6.59 -12.93
CA ASN A 85 -11.49 6.30 -13.84
C ASN A 85 -10.36 5.50 -13.16
N TYR A 86 -10.23 5.58 -11.84
CA TYR A 86 -9.21 4.86 -11.06
C TYR A 86 -9.80 3.69 -10.26
N LYS A 87 -10.99 3.21 -10.64
CA LYS A 87 -11.68 2.12 -9.93
C LYS A 87 -10.80 0.87 -9.86
N ASN A 88 -10.14 0.51 -10.96
CA ASN A 88 -9.32 -0.70 -11.03
C ASN A 88 -8.12 -0.61 -10.07
N GLU A 89 -7.47 0.56 -10.02
CA GLU A 89 -6.41 0.85 -9.09
C GLU A 89 -6.92 0.77 -7.65
N LEU A 90 -8.00 1.49 -7.32
CA LEU A 90 -8.57 1.48 -5.96
C LEU A 90 -8.93 0.05 -5.51
N ASP A 91 -9.62 -0.72 -6.36
CA ASP A 91 -10.00 -2.11 -6.07
C ASP A 91 -8.76 -2.98 -5.78
N ARG A 92 -7.70 -2.83 -6.58
CA ARG A 92 -6.46 -3.58 -6.39
C ARG A 92 -5.77 -3.24 -5.09
N PHE A 93 -5.62 -1.95 -4.78
CA PHE A 93 -4.97 -1.53 -3.54
C PHE A 93 -5.80 -1.95 -2.31
N ASN A 94 -7.13 -1.85 -2.39
CA ASN A 94 -8.05 -2.38 -1.37
C ASN A 94 -7.87 -3.90 -1.15
N GLU A 95 -7.71 -4.67 -2.23
CA GLU A 95 -7.41 -6.10 -2.14
C GLU A 95 -6.12 -6.36 -1.36
N TRP A 96 -5.03 -5.68 -1.71
CA TRP A 96 -3.74 -5.83 -1.03
C TRP A 96 -3.81 -5.45 0.45
N TRP A 97 -4.40 -4.30 0.79
CA TRP A 97 -4.54 -3.87 2.18
C TRP A 97 -5.37 -4.88 2.99
N ARG A 98 -6.45 -5.40 2.40
CA ARG A 98 -7.27 -6.45 3.02
C ARG A 98 -6.45 -7.71 3.29
N LEU A 99 -5.62 -8.16 2.34
CA LEU A 99 -4.77 -9.35 2.50
C LEU A 99 -3.69 -9.14 3.57
N MET A 100 -3.07 -7.96 3.64
CA MET A 100 -2.10 -7.61 4.69
C MET A 100 -2.72 -7.61 6.08
N ILE A 101 -3.91 -7.01 6.22
CA ILE A 101 -4.65 -7.01 7.49
C ILE A 101 -5.09 -8.42 7.87
N LYS A 102 -5.59 -9.21 6.90
CA LYS A 102 -5.95 -10.61 7.11
C LYS A 102 -4.74 -11.43 7.61
N ASN A 103 -3.59 -11.29 6.96
CA ASN A 103 -2.34 -11.95 7.38
C ASN A 103 -1.95 -11.57 8.82
N ALA A 104 -2.09 -10.30 9.21
CA ALA A 104 -1.83 -9.88 10.58
C ALA A 104 -2.79 -10.53 11.61
N LEU A 105 -4.07 -10.65 11.28
CA LEU A 105 -5.07 -11.32 12.10
C LEU A 105 -4.81 -12.81 12.26
N GLU A 106 -4.55 -13.53 11.16
CA GLU A 106 -4.29 -14.97 11.15
C GLU A 106 -3.03 -15.32 11.94
N ASN A 107 -2.01 -14.43 11.89
CA ASN A 107 -0.80 -14.54 12.70
C ASN A 107 -0.95 -13.97 14.13
N LYS A 108 -2.17 -13.62 14.56
CA LYS A 108 -2.49 -13.12 15.91
C LYS A 108 -1.61 -11.95 16.34
N ARG A 109 -1.24 -11.07 15.40
CA ARG A 109 -0.49 -9.84 15.72
C ARG A 109 -1.36 -8.92 16.55
N SER A 110 -0.79 -8.33 17.60
CA SER A 110 -1.53 -7.44 18.52
C SER A 110 -2.05 -6.18 17.82
N PHE A 111 -1.34 -5.70 16.80
CA PHE A 111 -1.77 -4.61 15.93
C PHE A 111 -1.05 -4.67 14.58
N ILE A 112 -1.60 -3.93 13.62
CA ILE A 112 -0.93 -3.49 12.40
C ILE A 112 -1.18 -1.98 12.28
N THR A 113 -0.17 -1.22 11.86
CA THR A 113 -0.29 0.24 11.68
C THR A 113 -0.45 0.56 10.20
N ILE A 114 -1.20 1.62 9.91
CA ILE A 114 -1.52 2.05 8.55
C ILE A 114 -1.45 3.58 8.51
N THR A 115 -0.83 4.12 7.46
CA THR A 115 -0.76 5.57 7.21
C THR A 115 -1.38 5.87 5.84
N PRO A 116 -2.56 6.51 5.76
CA PRO A 116 -3.02 7.13 4.52
C PRO A 116 -2.01 8.19 4.12
N GLU A 117 -1.37 8.00 2.96
CA GLU A 117 -0.12 8.68 2.65
C GLU A 117 -0.22 9.62 1.44
N TYR A 118 -1.41 10.06 1.00
CA TYR A 118 -1.47 11.04 -0.09
C TYR A 118 -0.66 12.29 0.27
N GLY A 119 0.24 12.67 -0.64
CA GLY A 119 1.25 13.69 -0.44
C GLY A 119 1.01 14.95 -1.30
N PRO A 120 1.61 16.08 -0.93
CA PRO A 120 1.53 17.31 -1.71
C PRO A 120 2.36 17.21 -2.99
N HIS A 121 2.52 18.31 -3.72
CA HIS A 121 3.47 18.41 -4.83
C HIS A 121 4.87 17.90 -4.40
N PRO A 122 5.57 17.08 -5.22
CA PRO A 122 5.30 16.76 -6.62
C PRO A 122 4.32 15.61 -6.88
N CYS A 123 3.80 14.93 -5.84
CA CYS A 123 2.89 13.80 -6.01
C CYS A 123 1.49 14.23 -6.47
N THR A 124 1.05 15.41 -6.03
CA THR A 124 -0.20 16.02 -6.51
C THR A 124 0.11 17.06 -7.60
N LEU A 125 -0.50 16.89 -8.78
CA LEU A 125 -0.39 17.83 -9.88
C LEU A 125 -1.21 19.10 -9.63
N TYR A 126 -0.79 20.21 -10.23
CA TYR A 126 -1.54 21.46 -10.20
C TYR A 126 -2.43 21.61 -11.44
N LYS A 127 -3.51 22.38 -11.31
CA LYS A 127 -4.30 22.82 -12.46
C LYS A 127 -3.43 23.70 -13.36
N THR A 128 -3.64 23.60 -14.67
CA THR A 128 -2.88 24.31 -15.71
C THR A 128 -2.73 25.80 -15.39
N ASN A 129 -1.50 26.32 -15.43
CA ASN A 129 -1.16 27.72 -15.14
C ASN A 129 -1.53 28.20 -13.72
N THR A 130 -1.61 27.31 -12.73
CA THR A 130 -1.86 27.66 -11.32
C THR A 130 -0.98 26.85 -10.37
N GLN A 131 -0.99 27.19 -9.08
CA GLN A 131 -0.47 26.35 -7.99
C GLN A 131 -1.60 25.67 -7.19
N ILE A 132 -2.79 25.57 -7.78
CA ILE A 132 -3.95 24.95 -7.14
C ILE A 132 -3.86 23.44 -7.38
N PRO A 133 -3.77 22.60 -6.33
CA PRO A 133 -3.78 21.15 -6.47
C PRO A 133 -5.02 20.64 -7.23
N MET A 134 -4.86 19.60 -8.04
CA MET A 134 -5.98 18.95 -8.73
C MET A 134 -6.88 18.14 -7.79
N GLY A 135 -6.35 17.69 -6.64
CA GLY A 135 -7.09 16.97 -5.60
C GLY A 135 -6.85 17.55 -4.20
N ASP A 136 -7.80 17.35 -3.30
CA ASP A 136 -7.67 17.71 -1.88
C ASP A 136 -7.02 16.56 -1.11
N GLN A 137 -5.75 16.75 -0.74
CA GLN A 137 -4.94 15.75 -0.05
C GLN A 137 -5.56 15.29 1.28
N TRP A 138 -6.17 16.20 2.04
CA TRP A 138 -6.76 15.89 3.33
C TRP A 138 -8.01 15.03 3.15
N GLU A 139 -8.92 15.43 2.26
CA GLU A 139 -10.13 14.67 2.00
C GLU A 139 -9.83 13.27 1.47
N ILE A 140 -8.84 13.13 0.59
CA ILE A 140 -8.44 11.83 0.04
C ILE A 140 -7.89 10.91 1.13
N ASN A 141 -7.01 11.41 2.01
CA ASN A 141 -6.50 10.63 3.13
C ASN A 141 -7.62 10.20 4.10
N GLN A 142 -8.59 11.08 4.35
CA GLN A 142 -9.77 10.76 5.16
C GLN A 142 -10.68 9.72 4.47
N PHE A 143 -10.80 9.76 3.15
CA PHE A 143 -11.53 8.76 2.37
C PHE A 143 -10.86 7.38 2.49
N ILE A 144 -9.54 7.29 2.23
CA ILE A 144 -8.78 6.03 2.32
C ILE A 144 -8.85 5.44 3.72
N GLN A 145 -8.75 6.26 4.76
CA GLN A 145 -8.91 5.80 6.14
C GLN A 145 -10.27 5.13 6.36
N LYS A 146 -11.36 5.75 5.90
CA LYS A 146 -12.73 5.22 6.04
C LYS A 146 -12.87 3.91 5.28
N GLU A 147 -12.41 3.87 4.04
CA GLU A 147 -12.44 2.69 3.17
C GLU A 147 -11.77 1.48 3.83
N ILE A 148 -10.57 1.67 4.37
CA ILE A 148 -9.81 0.60 5.06
C ILE A 148 -10.53 0.15 6.33
N VAL A 149 -11.07 1.07 7.12
CA VAL A 149 -11.80 0.75 8.35
C VAL A 149 -13.09 -0.04 8.06
N GLU A 150 -13.82 0.33 7.03
CA GLU A 150 -15.04 -0.37 6.61
C GLU A 150 -14.73 -1.78 6.09
N ASN A 151 -13.72 -1.91 5.23
CA ASN A 151 -13.23 -3.20 4.74
C ASN A 151 -12.73 -4.10 5.87
N TYR A 152 -12.04 -3.54 6.87
CA TYR A 152 -11.62 -4.27 8.07
C TYR A 152 -12.82 -4.78 8.89
N LYS A 153 -13.82 -3.93 9.15
CA LYS A 153 -15.04 -4.34 9.89
C LYS A 153 -15.75 -5.51 9.20
N ASN A 154 -15.82 -5.48 7.87
CA ASN A 154 -16.42 -6.55 7.08
C ASN A 154 -15.61 -7.83 7.16
N LEU A 155 -14.28 -7.75 6.99
CA LEU A 155 -13.36 -8.89 7.13
C LEU A 155 -13.46 -9.53 8.52
N TYR A 156 -13.46 -8.72 9.58
CA TYR A 156 -13.54 -9.20 10.96
C TYR A 156 -14.85 -9.94 11.22
N LYS A 157 -15.98 -9.48 10.68
CA LYS A 157 -17.26 -10.19 10.78
C LYS A 157 -17.18 -11.56 10.11
N THR A 158 -16.68 -11.62 8.87
CA THR A 158 -16.56 -12.87 8.10
C THR A 158 -15.66 -13.92 8.76
N LEU A 159 -14.60 -13.51 9.46
CA LEU A 159 -13.70 -14.43 10.16
C LEU A 159 -14.24 -14.95 11.50
N ASN A 160 -15.28 -14.33 12.05
CA ASN A 160 -15.85 -14.67 13.36
C ASN A 160 -17.32 -15.15 13.27
N THR A 161 -17.82 -15.40 12.06
CA THR A 161 -19.06 -16.14 11.77
C THR A 161 -18.71 -17.56 11.35
#